data_AF-A0A968XL65-F1
#
_entry.id   AF-A0A968XL65-F1
#
_cell.length_a   1.000
_cell.length_b   1.000
_cell.length_c   1.000
_cell.angle_alpha   90.00
_cell.angle_beta   90.00
_cell.angle_gamma   90.00
#
_symmetry.space_group_name_H-M   'P 1'
#
loop_
_entity.id
_entity.type
_entity.pdbx_description
1 polymer ?
#
loop_
_entity_poly.entity_id
_entity_poly.type
_entity_poly.pdbx_seq_one_letter_code
_entity_poly.pdbx_strand_id
1 'polypeptide(L)'
;METENSENACGGRGRNCRWVGHPRPLSCEASSTNTCNVVNILEAEESDFHDSNLVAATAAIKEILANIPPDANGRNLSFLHTSMGQLLAWVEHGGDSGGSGVTADDEDERVIAALNLKL
;
A
#
# COMPACT_ATOMS: atom_id res chain seq x y z
N MET A 1 -5.76 -16.36 -28.86
CA MET A 1 -5.17 -15.15 -28.25
C MET A 1 -6.18 -14.70 -27.23
N GLU A 2 -6.15 -15.35 -26.07
CA GLU A 2 -7.08 -15.07 -24.97
C GLU A 2 -6.52 -13.87 -24.21
N THR A 3 -7.32 -12.82 -24.13
CA THR A 3 -7.10 -11.65 -23.29
C THR A 3 -7.29 -12.08 -21.84
N GLU A 4 -6.20 -12.39 -21.14
CA GLU A 4 -6.23 -12.55 -19.68
C GLU A 4 -6.69 -11.23 -19.06
N ASN A 5 -7.81 -11.31 -18.34
CA ASN A 5 -8.41 -10.23 -17.57
C ASN A 5 -7.37 -9.53 -16.67
N SER A 6 -6.98 -8.32 -17.05
CA SER A 6 -6.19 -7.38 -16.23
C SER A 6 -6.93 -6.90 -14.98
N GLU A 7 -8.22 -7.22 -14.84
CA GLU A 7 -9.12 -6.75 -13.76
C GLU A 7 -8.78 -7.27 -12.35
N ASN A 8 -7.72 -8.06 -12.17
CA ASN A 8 -7.35 -8.60 -10.86
C ASN A 8 -5.87 -8.50 -10.48
N ALA A 9 -5.05 -7.80 -11.27
CA ALA A 9 -3.61 -7.85 -11.10
C ALA A 9 -3.11 -7.28 -9.75
N CYS A 10 -3.88 -6.41 -9.10
CA CYS A 10 -3.54 -5.84 -7.78
C CYS A 10 -4.59 -5.97 -6.67
N GLY A 11 -5.67 -6.72 -6.87
CA GLY A 11 -6.74 -6.87 -5.86
C GLY A 11 -6.48 -7.94 -4.79
N GLY A 12 -5.38 -8.70 -4.88
CA GLY A 12 -5.12 -9.87 -4.02
C GLY A 12 -3.81 -9.78 -3.23
N ARG A 13 -3.74 -10.49 -2.10
CA ARG A 13 -2.53 -10.64 -1.28
C ARG A 13 -1.39 -11.30 -2.08
N GLY A 14 -0.16 -10.81 -1.90
CA GLY A 14 1.05 -11.42 -2.46
C GLY A 14 1.33 -11.10 -3.94
N ARG A 15 0.69 -10.06 -4.50
CA ARG A 15 0.97 -9.58 -5.86
C ARG A 15 1.89 -8.37 -5.81
N ASN A 16 2.77 -8.26 -6.80
CA ASN A 16 3.66 -7.12 -6.94
C ASN A 16 2.85 -5.93 -7.47
N CYS A 17 2.62 -4.95 -6.60
CA CYS A 17 1.86 -3.77 -6.91
C CYS A 17 2.67 -2.52 -6.59
N ARG A 18 2.53 -1.50 -7.43
CA ARG A 18 3.19 -0.21 -7.26
C ARG A 18 2.16 0.87 -7.04
N TRP A 19 2.40 1.77 -6.09
CA TRP A 19 1.59 2.98 -6.01
C TRP A 19 2.02 3.98 -7.07
N VAL A 20 1.06 4.70 -7.62
CA VAL A 20 1.28 5.77 -8.59
C VAL A 20 0.52 7.01 -8.13
N GLY A 21 1.27 8.04 -7.76
CA GLY A 21 0.80 9.33 -7.30
C GLY A 21 0.35 10.21 -8.46
N HIS A 22 -0.95 10.48 -8.51
CA HIS A 22 -1.60 11.48 -9.37
C HIS A 22 -2.15 12.63 -8.52
N PRO A 23 -2.49 13.80 -9.13
CA PRO A 23 -3.12 14.91 -8.40
C PRO A 23 -4.38 14.52 -7.59
N ARG A 24 -5.08 13.45 -8.02
CA ARG A 24 -6.04 12.57 -7.31
C ARG A 24 -6.80 11.74 -8.36
N PRO A 25 -7.05 10.42 -8.16
CA PRO A 25 -6.79 9.58 -6.98
C PRO A 25 -5.37 8.97 -6.95
N LEU A 26 -4.98 8.37 -5.80
CA LEU A 26 -3.77 7.55 -5.69
C LEU A 26 -4.11 6.12 -6.12
N SER A 27 -3.34 5.58 -7.05
CA SER A 27 -3.60 4.27 -7.67
C SER A 27 -2.58 3.23 -7.23
N CYS A 28 -3.02 1.98 -7.17
CA CYS A 28 -2.22 0.80 -6.88
C CYS A 28 -2.31 -0.15 -8.07
N GLU A 29 -1.22 -0.21 -8.83
CA GLU A 29 -1.19 -0.78 -10.18
C GLU A 29 -0.28 -1.99 -10.25
N ALA A 30 -0.54 -2.88 -11.21
CA ALA A 30 0.28 -4.07 -11.44
C ALA A 30 1.72 -3.66 -11.77
N SER A 31 2.69 -4.27 -11.08
CA SER A 31 4.10 -3.97 -11.29
C SER A 31 4.96 -5.21 -11.05
N SER A 32 6.24 -5.13 -11.38
CA SER A 32 7.25 -6.06 -10.86
C SER A 32 7.75 -5.67 -9.46
N THR A 33 7.43 -4.45 -9.02
CA THR A 33 7.80 -3.91 -7.70
C THR A 33 6.65 -4.08 -6.71
N ASN A 34 6.96 -4.25 -5.42
CA ASN A 34 5.98 -4.35 -4.34
C ASN A 34 6.07 -3.11 -3.44
N THR A 35 5.55 -1.98 -3.93
CA THR A 35 5.53 -0.72 -3.17
C THR A 35 4.14 -0.36 -2.65
N CYS A 36 3.09 -1.07 -3.05
CA CYS A 36 1.74 -0.87 -2.57
C CYS A 36 1.10 -2.21 -2.20
N ASN A 37 0.52 -2.31 -1.00
CA ASN A 37 -0.23 -3.49 -0.61
C ASN A 37 -1.39 -3.15 0.31
N VAL A 38 -2.49 -3.88 0.16
CA VAL A 38 -3.61 -3.82 1.12
C VAL A 38 -3.07 -4.09 2.52
N VAL A 39 -3.52 -3.28 3.49
CA VAL A 39 -3.11 -3.40 4.88
C VAL A 39 -3.48 -4.78 5.41
N ASN A 40 -2.47 -5.53 5.83
CA ASN A 40 -2.62 -6.83 6.47
C ASN A 40 -1.41 -7.12 7.35
N ILE A 41 -1.56 -6.92 8.66
CA ILE A 41 -0.51 -7.20 9.65
C ILE A 41 -0.66 -8.64 10.15
N LEU A 42 0.43 -9.39 10.11
CA LEU A 42 0.49 -10.78 10.59
C LEU A 42 0.86 -10.82 12.06
N GLU A 43 0.37 -11.84 12.77
CA GLU A 43 0.83 -12.19 14.12
C GLU A 43 1.79 -13.37 14.05
N ALA A 44 2.69 -13.44 15.01
CA ALA A 44 3.59 -14.55 15.21
C ALA A 44 3.59 -14.97 16.69
N GLU A 45 4.00 -16.21 16.96
CA GLU A 45 4.29 -16.65 18.33
C GLU A 45 5.50 -15.90 18.89
N GLU A 46 5.55 -15.77 20.22
CA GLU A 46 6.69 -15.14 20.89
C GLU A 46 7.98 -15.92 20.61
N SER A 47 9.04 -15.20 20.25
CA SER A 47 10.34 -15.76 19.89
C SER A 47 11.46 -14.73 20.03
N ASP A 48 12.73 -15.13 19.84
CA ASP A 48 13.89 -14.25 19.96
C ASP A 48 13.85 -13.03 19.02
N PHE A 49 13.09 -13.08 17.92
CA PHE A 49 12.92 -11.95 16.98
C PHE A 49 11.54 -11.26 17.10
N HIS A 50 10.67 -11.76 17.97
CA HIS A 50 9.31 -11.25 18.18
C HIS A 50 8.92 -11.42 19.65
N ASP A 51 9.54 -10.62 20.52
CA ASP A 51 9.32 -10.67 21.96
C ASP A 51 7.88 -10.28 22.35
N SER A 52 7.54 -10.46 23.63
CA SER A 52 6.23 -10.06 24.16
C SER A 52 5.84 -8.59 23.89
N ASN A 53 6.81 -7.67 23.79
CA ASN A 53 6.52 -6.27 23.44
C ASN A 53 6.08 -6.14 21.97
N LEU A 54 6.75 -6.84 21.06
CA LEU A 54 6.41 -6.84 19.65
C LEU A 54 5.08 -7.57 19.39
N VAL A 55 4.78 -8.64 20.13
CA VAL A 55 3.46 -9.31 20.11
C VAL A 55 2.36 -8.32 20.50
N ALA A 56 2.53 -7.63 21.63
CA ALA A 56 1.56 -6.65 22.11
C ALA A 56 1.39 -5.47 21.14
N ALA A 57 2.49 -4.94 20.59
CA ALA A 57 2.45 -3.87 19.60
C ALA A 57 1.72 -4.30 18.32
N THR A 58 1.95 -5.53 17.86
CA THR A 58 1.31 -6.10 16.67
C THR A 58 -0.19 -6.22 16.87
N ALA A 59 -0.62 -6.75 18.02
CA ALA A 59 -2.04 -6.84 18.38
C ALA A 59 -2.70 -5.45 18.43
N ALA A 60 -2.05 -4.47 19.05
CA ALA A 60 -2.56 -3.10 19.12
C ALA A 60 -2.70 -2.44 17.74
N ILE A 61 -1.71 -2.61 16.86
CA ILE A 61 -1.77 -2.10 15.48
C ILE A 61 -2.94 -2.74 14.74
N LYS A 62 -3.13 -4.06 14.85
CA LYS A 62 -4.26 -4.75 14.22
C LYS A 62 -5.61 -4.22 14.71
N GLU A 63 -5.76 -4.00 16.00
CA GLU A 63 -6.99 -3.43 16.58
C GLU A 63 -7.26 -2.02 16.04
N ILE A 64 -6.23 -1.16 15.99
CA ILE A 64 -6.37 0.19 15.43
C ILE A 64 -6.83 0.12 13.97
N LEU A 65 -6.21 -0.73 13.17
CA LEU A 65 -6.52 -0.86 11.74
C LEU A 65 -7.93 -1.44 11.50
N ALA A 66 -8.37 -2.40 12.33
CA ALA A 66 -9.71 -2.99 12.24
C ALA A 66 -10.85 -1.99 12.55
N ASN A 67 -10.54 -0.95 13.33
CA ASN A 67 -11.50 0.10 13.69
C ASN A 67 -11.59 1.24 12.67
N ILE A 68 -10.77 1.24 11.63
CA ILE A 68 -10.86 2.23 10.55
C ILE A 68 -12.06 1.86 9.66
N PRO A 69 -13.06 2.76 9.51
CA PRO A 69 -14.21 2.48 8.66
C PRO A 69 -13.80 2.38 7.18
N PRO A 70 -14.52 1.60 6.36
CA PRO A 70 -14.29 1.56 4.93
C PRO A 70 -14.36 2.96 4.28
N ASP A 71 -13.53 3.19 3.27
CA ASP A 71 -13.56 4.46 2.53
C ASP A 71 -14.88 4.62 1.76
N ALA A 72 -15.47 5.83 1.83
CA ALA A 72 -16.73 6.14 1.19
C ALA A 72 -16.68 6.04 -0.35
N ASN A 73 -15.49 6.09 -0.95
CA ASN A 73 -15.29 5.96 -2.40
C ASN A 73 -14.86 4.54 -2.81
N GLY A 74 -14.92 3.55 -1.90
CA GLY A 74 -14.58 2.15 -2.21
C GLY A 74 -13.09 1.88 -2.37
N ARG A 75 -12.22 2.80 -1.93
CA ARG A 75 -10.77 2.60 -1.91
C ARG A 75 -10.36 1.61 -0.83
N ASN A 76 -9.23 0.96 -1.02
CA ASN A 76 -8.66 0.04 -0.05
C ASN A 76 -7.65 0.76 0.85
N LEU A 77 -7.64 0.41 2.13
CA LEU A 77 -6.60 0.85 3.04
C LEU A 77 -5.33 0.08 2.72
N SER A 78 -4.27 0.79 2.37
CA SER A 78 -3.02 0.19 1.89
C SER A 78 -1.79 0.83 2.53
N PHE A 79 -0.74 0.02 2.70
CA PHE A 79 0.60 0.50 2.96
C PHE A 79 1.26 0.90 1.64
N LEU A 80 1.86 2.08 1.64
CA LEU A 80 2.76 2.55 0.60
C LEU A 80 4.18 2.48 1.13
N HIS A 81 5.05 1.81 0.40
CA HIS A 81 6.49 1.83 0.64
C HIS A 81 7.12 2.92 -0.21
N THR A 82 7.89 3.78 0.44
CA THR A 82 8.70 4.83 -0.18
C THR A 82 10.14 4.66 0.27
N SER A 83 11.08 5.33 -0.39
CA SER A 83 12.47 5.51 0.07
C SER A 83 12.55 6.08 1.50
N MET A 84 11.56 6.89 1.90
CA MET A 84 11.53 7.62 3.17
C MET A 84 10.79 6.89 4.30
N GLY A 85 10.12 5.77 4.02
CA GLY A 85 9.35 5.02 5.01
C GLY A 85 8.01 4.49 4.50
N GLN A 86 7.12 4.14 5.43
CA GLN A 86 5.79 3.60 5.13
C GLN A 86 4.68 4.63 5.40
N LEU A 87 3.69 4.68 4.51
CA LEU A 87 2.51 5.53 4.66
C LEU A 87 1.23 4.67 4.60
N LEU A 88 0.27 4.93 5.49
CA LEU A 88 -1.09 4.44 5.35
C LEU A 88 -1.89 5.37 4.43
N ALA A 89 -2.52 4.81 3.40
CA ALA A 89 -3.30 5.59 2.44
C ALA A 89 -4.54 4.82 1.93
N TRP A 90 -5.53 5.58 1.47
CA TRP A 90 -6.67 5.05 0.71
C TRP A 90 -6.32 5.05 -0.78
N VAL A 91 -6.28 3.87 -1.38
CA VAL A 91 -5.86 3.70 -2.78
C VAL A 91 -6.86 2.90 -3.62
N GLU A 92 -6.90 3.23 -4.90
CA GLU A 92 -7.65 2.47 -5.90
C GLU A 92 -6.80 1.31 -6.42
N HIS A 93 -7.26 0.07 -6.26
CA HIS A 93 -6.55 -1.11 -6.76
C HIS A 93 -7.07 -1.50 -8.15
N GLY A 94 -6.14 -1.92 -9.02
CA GLY A 94 -6.49 -2.50 -10.33
C GLY A 94 -6.67 -1.48 -11.46
N GLY A 95 -6.34 -0.21 -11.22
CA GLY A 95 -6.20 0.78 -12.29
C GLY A 95 -4.91 0.58 -13.11
N ASP A 96 -4.90 1.13 -14.32
CA ASP A 96 -3.72 1.33 -15.15
C ASP A 96 -3.71 2.80 -15.58
N SER A 97 -2.79 3.59 -15.03
CA SER A 97 -2.64 5.01 -15.41
C SER A 97 -1.78 5.22 -16.66
N GLY A 98 -1.43 4.14 -17.37
CA GLY A 98 -0.56 4.18 -18.52
C GLY A 98 0.88 4.56 -18.15
N GLY A 99 1.29 4.34 -16.90
CA GLY A 99 2.63 4.66 -16.39
C GLY A 99 2.93 6.15 -16.25
N SER A 100 1.92 7.02 -16.38
CA SER A 100 2.06 8.43 -16.02
C SER A 100 1.91 8.58 -14.51
N GLY A 101 2.69 9.43 -13.86
CA GLY A 101 2.57 9.68 -12.40
C GLY A 101 3.89 9.55 -11.65
N VAL A 102 3.84 9.85 -10.35
CA VAL A 102 5.00 9.72 -9.45
C VAL A 102 5.01 8.33 -8.81
N THR A 103 6.16 7.67 -8.75
CA THR A 103 6.32 6.37 -8.09
C THR A 103 7.35 6.42 -6.97
N ALA A 104 7.53 5.32 -6.26
CA ALA A 104 8.57 5.18 -5.24
C ALA A 104 10.00 5.21 -5.79
N ASP A 105 10.17 5.11 -7.12
CA ASP A 105 11.48 5.14 -7.78
C ASP A 105 11.89 6.56 -8.18
N ASP A 106 10.98 7.54 -8.05
CA ASP A 106 11.28 8.96 -8.29
C ASP A 106 12.02 9.58 -7.10
N GLU A 107 12.69 10.71 -7.34
CA GLU A 107 13.38 11.50 -6.31
C GLU A 107 12.46 11.90 -5.15
N ASP A 108 13.02 11.95 -3.94
CA ASP A 108 12.28 12.21 -2.70
C ASP A 108 11.44 13.50 -2.78
N GLU A 109 11.94 14.57 -3.38
CA GLU A 109 11.18 15.82 -3.52
C GLU A 109 9.89 15.64 -4.33
N ARG A 110 9.93 14.80 -5.37
CA ARG A 110 8.74 14.48 -6.18
C ARG A 110 7.78 13.61 -5.40
N VAL A 111 8.28 12.63 -4.64
CA VAL A 111 7.47 11.75 -3.80
C VAL A 111 6.79 12.54 -2.67
N ILE A 112 7.53 13.43 -1.99
CA ILE A 112 7.01 14.32 -0.96
C ILE A 112 5.87 15.18 -1.52
N ALA A 113 6.09 15.81 -2.68
CA ALA A 113 5.08 16.64 -3.32
C ALA A 113 3.84 15.84 -3.75
N ALA A 114 4.03 14.65 -4.34
CA ALA A 114 2.93 13.82 -4.83
C ALA A 114 2.07 13.25 -3.70
N LEU A 115 2.69 12.82 -2.59
CA LEU A 115 2.01 12.22 -1.45
C LEU A 115 1.66 13.23 -0.34
N ASN A 116 2.02 14.51 -0.50
CA ASN A 116 1.87 15.56 0.50
C ASN A 116 2.50 15.16 1.86
N LEU A 117 3.69 14.59 1.82
CA LEU A 117 4.39 14.16 3.03
C LEU A 117 4.83 15.37 3.88
N LYS A 118 4.84 15.17 5.19
CA LYS A 118 5.40 16.10 6.16
C LYS A 118 6.64 15.43 6.77
N LEU A 119 7.81 16.01 6.51
CA LEU A 119 9.10 15.57 7.03
C LEU A 119 9.71 16.67 7.89
#